data_AF-A0A838AIQ5-F1
#
_entry.id   AF-A0A838AIQ5-F1
#
_cell.length_a   1.000
_cell.length_b   1.000
_cell.length_c   1.000
_cell.angle_alpha   90.00
_cell.angle_beta   90.00
_cell.angle_gamma   90.00
#
_symmetry.space_group_name_H-M   'P 1'
#
loop_
_entity.id
_entity.type
_entity.pdbx_description
1 polymer ?
#
loop_
_entity_poly.entity_id
_entity_poly.type
_entity_poly.pdbx_seq_one_letter_code
_entity_poly.pdbx_strand_id
1 'polypeptide(L)'
;MSNRARLEIHGKSPFTQSGIYEVEIFISDSKPAPDKIKNKQFPSLWKGHFHLRVKDGLFTETLGSDVNPIPSSVYALDNAWIIVVDLFSSLHSIFNVFFEKSSDENKSENISKTKLSKQADTVKTNPDSFKPYGYGGPQGDKGSTGPHGISGDKGPQGDKG
;
A
#
# COMPACT_ATOMS: atom_id res chain seq x y z
N MET A 1 27.96 10.69 -10.84
CA MET A 1 26.93 9.66 -10.55
C MET A 1 25.62 10.40 -10.36
N SER A 2 24.56 10.03 -11.07
CA SER A 2 23.27 10.72 -10.97
C SER A 2 22.48 10.13 -9.80
N ASN A 3 22.33 10.89 -8.71
CA ASN A 3 21.44 10.50 -7.62
C ASN A 3 19.98 10.71 -8.06
N ARG A 4 19.38 9.69 -8.69
CA ARG A 4 17.98 9.72 -9.12
C ARG A 4 17.07 9.38 -7.95
N ALA A 5 16.10 10.25 -7.69
CA ALA A 5 15.13 10.07 -6.62
C ALA A 5 14.37 8.74 -6.80
N ARG A 6 14.35 7.95 -5.72
CA ARG A 6 13.56 6.73 -5.57
C ARG A 6 12.52 6.98 -4.49
N LEU A 7 11.37 6.31 -4.61
CA LEU A 7 10.27 6.43 -3.66
C LEU A 7 10.07 5.09 -2.95
N GLU A 8 10.43 5.03 -1.68
CA GLU A 8 10.01 3.90 -0.84
C GLU A 8 8.52 4.04 -0.53
N ILE A 9 7.78 2.95 -0.74
CA ILE A 9 6.37 2.83 -0.37
C ILE A 9 6.18 1.64 0.56
N HIS A 10 5.23 1.77 1.46
CA HIS A 10 4.79 0.70 2.35
C HIS A 10 3.27 0.76 2.47
N GLY A 11 2.62 -0.39 2.48
CA GLY A 11 1.17 -0.43 2.41
C GLY A 11 0.57 -1.82 2.47
N LYS A 12 -0.77 -1.87 2.36
CA LYS A 12 -1.51 -3.12 2.34
C LYS A 12 -1.45 -3.76 0.95
N SER A 13 -1.05 -5.02 0.92
CA SER A 13 -1.01 -5.85 -0.27
C SER A 13 -2.43 -6.22 -0.75
N PRO A 14 -2.66 -6.41 -2.06
CA PRO A 14 -3.86 -7.10 -2.54
C PRO A 14 -3.93 -8.57 -2.10
N PHE A 15 -2.80 -9.17 -1.71
CA PHE A 15 -2.68 -10.57 -1.31
C PHE A 15 -2.73 -10.72 0.21
N THR A 16 -3.51 -11.68 0.71
CA THR A 16 -3.63 -11.98 2.16
C THR A 16 -2.60 -12.99 2.67
N GLN A 17 -1.92 -13.69 1.77
CA GLN A 17 -0.88 -14.67 2.10
C GLN A 17 0.50 -14.02 1.95
N SER A 18 1.46 -14.46 2.77
CA SER A 18 2.86 -14.07 2.64
C SER A 18 3.48 -14.82 1.46
N GLY A 19 4.30 -14.15 0.64
CA GLY A 19 4.85 -14.73 -0.59
C GLY A 19 5.54 -13.70 -1.48
N ILE A 20 5.85 -14.12 -2.71
CA ILE A 20 6.34 -13.24 -3.78
C ILE A 20 5.31 -13.28 -4.91
N TYR A 21 4.90 -12.12 -5.40
CA TYR A 21 3.85 -11.96 -6.40
C TYR A 21 4.30 -11.03 -7.51
N GLU A 22 3.90 -11.29 -8.76
CA GLU A 22 4.16 -10.36 -9.86
C GLU A 22 3.04 -9.33 -9.94
N VAL A 23 3.42 -8.05 -9.90
CA VAL A 23 2.47 -6.93 -9.90
C VAL A 23 2.88 -5.84 -10.88
N GLU A 24 1.91 -5.04 -11.30
CA GLU A 24 2.13 -3.73 -11.89
C GLU A 24 1.74 -2.66 -10.87
N ILE A 25 2.67 -1.79 -10.51
CA ILE A 25 2.45 -0.67 -9.59
C ILE A 25 2.35 0.62 -10.39
N PHE A 26 1.34 1.43 -10.10
CA PHE A 26 1.09 2.72 -10.74
C PHE A 26 1.11 3.84 -9.70
N ILE A 27 1.56 5.02 -10.13
CA ILE A 27 1.43 6.29 -9.41
C ILE A 27 0.46 7.18 -10.18
N SER A 28 -0.51 7.79 -9.49
CA SER A 28 -1.46 8.75 -10.05
C SER A 28 -1.63 9.98 -9.16
N ASP A 29 -2.03 11.12 -9.74
CA ASP A 29 -2.37 12.35 -9.01
C ASP A 29 -3.73 12.27 -8.30
N SER A 30 -4.60 11.38 -8.78
CA SER A 30 -6.02 11.33 -8.42
C SER A 30 -6.45 9.88 -8.22
N LYS A 31 -7.47 9.67 -7.37
CA LYS A 31 -7.94 8.31 -7.03
C LYS A 31 -8.71 7.72 -8.21
N PRO A 32 -8.25 6.62 -8.86
CA PRO A 32 -9.01 6.03 -9.94
C PRO A 32 -10.30 5.36 -9.44
N ALA A 33 -11.34 5.36 -10.27
CA ALA A 33 -12.57 4.63 -9.99
C ALA A 33 -12.34 3.10 -10.03
N PRO A 34 -12.98 2.28 -9.18
CA PRO A 34 -12.71 0.85 -9.08
C PRO A 34 -12.82 0.09 -10.41
N ASP A 35 -13.82 0.39 -11.23
CA ASP A 35 -14.02 -0.27 -12.53
C ASP A 35 -12.98 0.14 -13.59
N LYS A 36 -12.35 1.31 -13.41
CA LYS A 36 -11.21 1.74 -14.22
C LYS A 36 -9.93 1.03 -13.79
N ILE A 37 -9.76 0.71 -12.51
CA ILE A 37 -8.60 -0.08 -12.01
C ILE A 37 -8.62 -1.49 -12.60
N LYS A 38 -9.76 -2.19 -12.55
CA LYS A 38 -9.92 -3.56 -13.11
C LYS A 38 -9.45 -3.66 -14.57
N ASN A 39 -9.76 -2.64 -15.37
CA ASN A 39 -9.42 -2.58 -16.80
C ASN A 39 -8.10 -1.85 -17.09
N LYS A 40 -7.36 -1.40 -16.06
CA LYS A 40 -6.16 -0.56 -16.15
C LYS A 40 -6.34 0.72 -17.00
N GLN A 41 -7.57 1.28 -17.01
CA GLN A 41 -7.97 2.45 -17.80
C GLN A 41 -8.04 3.73 -16.95
N PHE A 42 -6.91 4.15 -16.40
CA PHE A 42 -6.82 5.36 -15.58
C PHE A 42 -5.53 6.15 -15.87
N PRO A 43 -5.52 7.49 -15.67
CA PRO A 43 -4.30 8.28 -15.82
C PRO A 43 -3.27 7.83 -14.79
N SER A 44 -2.04 7.59 -15.24
CA SER A 44 -0.90 7.30 -14.38
C SER A 44 0.28 8.19 -14.78
N LEU A 45 0.96 8.75 -13.79
CA LEU A 45 2.17 9.56 -13.96
C LEU A 45 3.40 8.68 -14.14
N TRP A 46 3.36 7.46 -13.59
CA TRP A 46 4.42 6.47 -13.67
C TRP A 46 3.84 5.07 -13.43
N LYS A 47 4.50 4.04 -13.97
CA LYS A 47 4.21 2.64 -13.66
C LYS A 47 5.44 1.75 -13.77
N GLY A 48 5.42 0.57 -13.13
CA GLY A 48 6.48 -0.44 -13.26
C GLY A 48 6.03 -1.84 -12.84
N HIS A 49 6.79 -2.85 -13.28
CA HIS A 49 6.57 -4.26 -12.93
C HIS A 49 7.51 -4.70 -11.80
N PHE A 50 6.99 -5.46 -10.83
CA PHE A 50 7.71 -5.85 -9.61
C PHE A 50 7.43 -7.29 -9.20
N HIS A 51 8.42 -7.91 -8.54
CA HIS A 51 8.28 -9.16 -7.78
C HIS A 51 8.04 -8.79 -6.31
N LEU A 52 6.80 -8.39 -6.00
CA LEU A 52 6.42 -7.82 -4.72
C LEU A 52 6.53 -8.86 -3.60
N ARG A 53 7.33 -8.54 -2.58
CA ARG A 53 7.46 -9.37 -1.37
C ARG A 53 6.39 -8.97 -0.36
N VAL A 54 5.49 -9.89 -0.07
CA VAL A 54 4.38 -9.70 0.87
C VAL A 54 4.65 -10.49 2.14
N LYS A 55 4.44 -9.84 3.28
CA LYS A 55 4.49 -10.47 4.60
C LYS A 55 3.29 -9.99 5.41
N ASP A 56 2.48 -10.93 5.90
CA ASP A 56 1.33 -10.69 6.78
C ASP A 56 0.30 -9.71 6.17
N GLY A 57 0.16 -9.74 4.83
CA GLY A 57 -0.71 -8.83 4.06
C GLY A 57 -0.15 -7.42 3.86
N LEU A 58 1.08 -7.15 4.28
CA LEU A 58 1.81 -5.90 4.10
C LEU A 58 2.98 -6.06 3.13
N PHE A 59 3.48 -4.96 2.60
CA PHE A 59 4.71 -4.93 1.80
C PHE A 59 5.47 -3.61 1.99
N THR A 60 6.75 -3.63 1.62
CA THR A 60 7.59 -2.45 1.38
C THR A 60 8.25 -2.63 0.01
N GLU A 61 8.29 -1.58 -0.81
CA GLU A 61 8.87 -1.61 -2.16
C GLU A 61 9.55 -0.28 -2.50
N THR A 62 10.61 -0.29 -3.31
CA THR A 62 11.30 0.92 -3.77
C THR A 62 10.99 1.18 -5.24
N LEU A 63 10.16 2.19 -5.50
CA LEU A 63 9.79 2.61 -6.83
C LEU A 63 10.86 3.53 -7.45
N GLY A 64 10.97 3.46 -8.78
CA GLY A 64 11.93 4.24 -9.57
C GLY A 64 13.30 3.55 -9.73
N SER A 65 13.81 3.57 -10.96
CA SER A 65 15.13 3.01 -11.30
C SER A 65 15.85 3.85 -12.34
N ASP A 66 17.09 3.50 -12.68
CA ASP A 66 17.86 4.22 -13.70
C ASP A 66 17.29 4.02 -15.12
N VAL A 67 16.61 2.90 -15.36
CA VAL A 67 15.92 2.61 -16.63
C VAL A 67 14.46 3.10 -16.64
N ASN A 68 13.83 3.25 -15.48
CA ASN A 68 12.46 3.73 -15.33
C ASN A 68 12.36 4.72 -14.14
N PRO A 69 12.89 5.94 -14.28
CA PRO A 69 12.89 6.94 -13.22
C PRO A 69 11.49 7.47 -12.94
N ILE A 70 11.21 7.81 -11.68
CA ILE A 70 9.99 8.54 -11.34
C ILE A 70 10.12 9.99 -11.83
N PRO A 71 9.14 10.53 -12.60
CA PRO A 71 9.15 11.92 -13.04
C PRO A 71 9.13 12.90 -11.86
N SER A 72 9.84 14.02 -11.99
CA SER A 72 9.86 15.09 -10.98
C SER A 72 8.47 15.66 -10.66
N SER A 73 7.52 15.57 -11.59
CA SER A 73 6.12 15.97 -11.39
C SER A 73 5.41 15.18 -10.29
N VAL A 74 5.81 13.93 -10.01
CA VAL A 74 5.26 13.15 -8.87
C VAL A 74 5.66 13.79 -7.55
N TYR A 75 6.94 14.14 -7.38
CA TYR A 75 7.46 14.75 -6.16
C TYR A 75 7.03 16.21 -5.95
N ALA A 76 6.43 16.85 -6.96
CA ALA A 76 5.85 18.19 -6.86
C ALA A 76 4.43 18.19 -6.22
N LEU A 77 3.77 17.02 -6.16
CA LEU A 77 2.46 16.86 -5.53
C LEU A 77 2.60 16.93 -3.99
N ASP A 78 1.49 17.20 -3.28
CA ASP A 78 1.43 17.00 -1.83
C ASP A 78 1.23 15.53 -1.46
N ASN A 79 0.58 14.79 -2.36
CA ASN A 79 0.29 13.36 -2.21
C ASN A 79 0.13 12.68 -3.58
N ALA A 80 0.27 11.36 -3.62
CA ALA A 80 -0.03 10.55 -4.80
C ALA A 80 -0.75 9.25 -4.42
N TRP A 81 -1.57 8.78 -5.35
CA TRP A 81 -2.25 7.49 -5.25
C TRP A 81 -1.34 6.39 -5.78
N ILE A 82 -1.08 5.40 -4.93
CA ILE A 82 -0.41 4.15 -5.29
C ILE A 82 -1.49 3.11 -5.58
N ILE A 83 -1.42 2.50 -6.77
CA ILE A 83 -2.29 1.40 -7.17
C ILE A 83 -1.41 0.18 -7.44
N VAL A 84 -1.59 -0.89 -6.69
CA VAL A 84 -0.92 -2.18 -6.91
C VAL A 84 -1.93 -3.11 -7.55
N VAL A 85 -1.63 -3.64 -8.74
CA VAL A 85 -2.52 -4.56 -9.48
C VAL A 85 -1.75 -5.86 -9.74
N ASP A 86 -2.37 -7.00 -9.40
CA ASP A 86 -1.86 -8.32 -9.77
C ASP A 86 -1.78 -8.46 -11.31
N LEU A 87 -0.76 -9.14 -11.83
CA LEU A 87 -0.68 -9.45 -13.26
C LEU A 87 -1.62 -10.58 -13.68
N PHE A 88 -1.97 -11.48 -12.76
CA PHE A 88 -2.68 -12.74 -13.07
C PHE A 88 -4.12 -12.79 -12.55
N SER A 89 -4.61 -11.74 -11.90
CA SER A 89 -6.00 -11.65 -11.43
C SER A 89 -6.52 -10.20 -11.40
N SER A 90 -7.76 -10.01 -10.97
CA SER A 90 -8.38 -8.69 -10.75
C SER A 90 -8.11 -8.09 -9.37
N LEU A 91 -7.28 -8.76 -8.54
CA LEU A 91 -6.90 -8.28 -7.22
C LEU A 91 -6.06 -7.00 -7.34
N HIS A 92 -6.43 -6.00 -6.54
CA HIS A 92 -5.74 -4.72 -6.48
C HIS A 92 -5.84 -4.11 -5.08
N SER A 93 -4.85 -3.31 -4.71
CA SER A 93 -4.93 -2.41 -3.56
C SER A 93 -4.66 -0.98 -3.99
N ILE A 94 -5.25 -0.03 -3.27
CA ILE A 94 -5.11 1.40 -3.52
C ILE A 94 -4.98 2.16 -2.21
N PHE A 95 -3.96 3.01 -2.11
CA PHE A 95 -3.70 3.84 -0.95
C PHE A 95 -3.03 5.16 -1.38
N ASN A 96 -2.98 6.11 -0.46
CA ASN A 96 -2.40 7.44 -0.70
C ASN A 96 -1.08 7.55 0.06
N VAL A 97 -0.05 8.10 -0.57
CA VAL A 97 1.22 8.50 0.07
C VAL A 97 1.31 10.02 0.07
N PHE A 98 1.80 10.61 1.16
CA PHE A 98 2.04 12.04 1.28
C PHE A 98 3.53 12.31 1.09
N PHE A 99 3.87 13.37 0.36
CA PHE A 99 5.25 13.82 0.21
C PHE A 99 5.50 14.94 1.21
N GLU A 100 6.44 14.75 2.12
CA GLU A 100 6.84 15.80 3.07
C GLU A 100 7.54 16.93 2.31
N LYS A 101 6.77 17.95 1.92
CA LYS A 101 7.33 19.22 1.44
C LYS A 101 7.99 19.92 2.62
N SER A 102 9.32 19.85 2.67
CA SER A 102 10.15 20.61 3.60
C SER A 102 9.96 22.11 3.38
N SER A 103 8.94 22.67 4.05
CA SER A 103 8.68 24.10 4.17
C SER A 103 9.27 24.56 5.51
N ASP A 104 9.95 25.70 5.50
CA ASP A 104 10.93 26.05 6.54
C ASP A 104 10.40 26.24 7.97
N GLU A 105 11.26 25.83 8.91
CA GLU A 105 11.45 26.22 10.32
C GLU A 105 10.30 26.62 11.28
N ASN A 106 10.41 26.02 12.48
CA ASN A 106 10.06 26.60 13.79
C ASN A 106 8.58 26.88 14.16
N LYS A 107 7.97 25.97 14.95
CA LYS A 107 7.89 26.17 16.41
C LYS A 107 7.52 24.90 17.19
N SER A 108 8.39 24.49 18.11
CA SER A 108 8.06 23.56 19.21
C SER A 108 7.64 24.36 20.44
N GLU A 109 6.43 24.13 20.97
CA GLU A 109 5.96 24.45 22.34
C GLU A 109 4.52 23.88 22.47
N ASN A 110 4.21 22.91 23.35
CA ASN A 110 3.97 23.07 24.80
C ASN A 110 2.94 24.19 25.05
N ILE A 111 1.69 23.95 25.49
CA ILE A 111 1.23 23.38 26.77
C ILE A 111 -0.27 23.01 26.56
N SER A 112 -0.81 21.87 27.04
CA SER A 112 -1.62 21.88 28.28
C SER A 112 -2.02 20.48 28.75
N LYS A 113 -1.36 20.01 29.81
CA LYS A 113 -1.93 18.99 30.72
C LYS A 113 -2.56 19.72 31.91
N THR A 114 -3.82 19.42 32.19
CA THR A 114 -4.49 19.84 33.44
C THR A 114 -5.06 18.61 34.14
N LYS A 115 -4.52 18.27 35.32
CA LYS A 115 -5.10 17.57 36.51
C LYS A 115 -6.12 16.41 36.32
N LEU A 116 -6.22 15.36 37.17
CA LEU A 116 -5.54 14.97 38.42
C LEU A 116 -6.01 13.57 38.89
N SER A 117 -5.09 12.68 39.32
CA SER A 117 -5.16 11.77 40.51
C SER A 117 -3.88 10.88 40.53
N LYS A 118 -3.03 10.83 41.58
CA LYS A 118 -3.11 10.02 42.83
C LYS A 118 -3.64 8.59 42.60
N GLN A 119 -3.02 7.46 42.98
CA GLN A 119 -1.78 7.07 43.72
C GLN A 119 -1.61 5.52 43.51
N ALA A 120 -0.49 4.79 43.70
CA ALA A 120 0.90 5.04 44.13
C ALA A 120 1.85 3.87 43.67
N ASP A 121 3.04 3.75 44.29
CA ASP A 121 3.91 2.57 44.51
C ASP A 121 4.61 1.75 43.38
N THR A 122 5.85 2.19 43.09
CA THR A 122 7.14 1.45 43.14
C THR A 122 7.59 0.36 42.11
N VAL A 123 8.84 0.57 41.64
CA VAL A 123 9.88 -0.36 41.11
C VAL A 123 9.95 -0.69 39.59
N LYS A 124 10.86 0.04 38.93
CA LYS A 124 11.84 -0.34 37.87
C LYS A 124 11.38 -1.15 36.63
N THR A 125 11.52 -0.53 35.46
CA THR A 125 11.84 -1.20 34.17
C THR A 125 12.80 -0.35 33.33
N ASN A 126 13.54 -1.02 32.45
CA ASN A 126 14.66 -0.47 31.66
C ASN A 126 14.20 0.36 30.44
N PRO A 127 15.07 1.20 29.85
CA PRO A 127 14.74 1.99 28.68
C PRO A 127 15.00 1.23 27.37
N ASP A 128 14.00 1.18 26.48
CA ASP A 128 14.24 1.43 25.05
C ASP A 128 12.97 2.02 24.40
N SER A 129 13.14 2.91 23.43
CA SER A 129 12.06 3.71 22.83
C SER A 129 11.83 3.34 21.37
N PHE A 130 10.72 2.65 21.09
CA PHE A 130 10.12 2.63 19.75
C PHE A 130 8.71 3.21 19.81
N LYS A 131 8.52 4.37 19.16
CA LYS A 131 7.20 4.98 18.94
C LYS A 131 6.58 4.41 17.65
N PRO A 132 5.46 3.68 17.70
CA PRO A 132 4.66 3.46 16.49
C PRO A 132 3.88 4.73 16.15
N TYR A 133 4.09 5.26 14.95
CA TYR A 133 3.31 6.39 14.44
C TYR A 133 1.95 5.93 13.91
N GLY A 134 0.89 6.69 14.23
CA GLY A 134 -0.35 6.82 13.46
C GLY A 134 -1.09 5.54 13.07
N TYR A 135 -2.04 5.09 13.89
CA TYR A 135 -3.06 4.14 13.45
C TYR A 135 -3.87 4.72 12.29
N GLY A 136 -3.82 4.08 11.12
CA GLY A 136 -4.79 4.31 10.05
C GLY A 136 -6.22 4.03 10.53
N GLY A 137 -7.20 4.75 9.96
CA GLY A 137 -8.61 4.61 10.34
C GLY A 137 -9.15 3.18 10.18
N PRO A 138 -10.28 2.85 10.83
CA PRO A 138 -10.82 1.50 10.83
C PRO A 138 -11.05 1.01 9.40
N GLN A 139 -10.48 -0.16 9.10
CA GLN A 139 -10.65 -0.83 7.82
C GLN A 139 -12.13 -1.16 7.62
N GLY A 140 -12.72 -0.69 6.52
CA GLY A 140 -14.10 -1.00 6.17
C GLY A 140 -14.35 -2.50 6.07
N ASP A 141 -15.59 -2.91 6.40
CA ASP A 141 -15.96 -4.32 6.47
C ASP A 141 -15.69 -5.08 5.17
N LYS A 142 -15.20 -6.31 5.32
CA LYS A 142 -14.91 -7.19 4.18
C LYS A 142 -16.23 -7.59 3.52
N GLY A 143 -16.36 -7.35 2.21
CA GLY A 143 -17.49 -7.82 1.42
C GLY A 143 -17.67 -9.34 1.53
N SER A 144 -18.92 -9.80 1.41
CA SER A 144 -19.25 -11.22 1.49
C SER A 144 -18.56 -12.05 0.40
N THR A 145 -18.21 -13.29 0.74
CA THR A 145 -17.70 -14.26 -0.24
C THR A 145 -18.73 -14.48 -1.35
N GLY A 146 -18.29 -14.49 -2.61
CA GLY A 146 -19.15 -14.79 -3.75
C GLY A 146 -19.69 -16.22 -3.73
N PRO A 147 -20.76 -16.50 -4.50
CA PRO A 147 -21.33 -17.85 -4.60
C PRO A 147 -20.34 -18.86 -5.20
N HIS A 148 -20.50 -20.13 -4.85
CA HIS A 148 -19.72 -21.21 -5.45
C HIS A 148 -20.06 -21.37 -6.94
N GLY A 149 -19.06 -21.70 -7.76
CA GLY A 149 -19.27 -21.96 -9.18
C GLY A 149 -20.13 -23.20 -9.43
N ILE A 150 -20.77 -23.27 -10.60
CA ILE A 150 -21.48 -24.49 -11.03
C ILE A 150 -20.48 -25.63 -11.25
N SER A 151 -20.89 -26.86 -10.91
CA SER A 151 -20.10 -28.05 -11.24
C SER A 151 -20.05 -28.22 -12.76
N GLY A 152 -18.87 -28.55 -13.29
CA GLY A 152 -18.70 -28.82 -14.72
C GLY A 152 -19.42 -30.09 -15.17
N ASP A 153 -19.83 -30.12 -16.44
CA ASP A 153 -20.48 -31.28 -17.05
C ASP A 153 -19.54 -32.49 -17.14
N LYS A 154 -20.15 -33.68 -17.11
CA LYS A 154 -19.43 -34.94 -17.28
C LYS A 154 -18.96 -35.08 -18.72
N GLY A 155 -17.67 -35.35 -18.91
CA GLY A 155 -17.09 -35.58 -20.24
C GLY A 155 -17.75 -36.75 -20.99
N PRO A 156 -17.65 -36.78 -22.33
CA PRO A 156 -18.24 -37.83 -23.15
C PRO A 156 -17.70 -39.21 -22.78
N GLN A 157 -18.55 -40.23 -22.84
CA GLN A 157 -18.12 -41.61 -22.69
C GLN A 157 -17.30 -42.03 -23.92
N GLY A 158 -16.09 -42.56 -23.70
CA GLY A 158 -15.21 -42.98 -24.79
C GLY A 158 -15.78 -44.13 -25.62
N ASP A 159 -15.38 -44.17 -26.89
CA ASP A 159 -15.82 -45.19 -27.84
C ASP A 159 -15.41 -46.60 -27.41
N LYS A 160 -16.25 -47.56 -27.77
CA LYS A 160 -16.04 -48.99 -27.49
C LYS A 160 -15.11 -49.57 -28.55
N GLY A 161 -13.96 -50.10 -28.11
CA GLY A 161 -13.07 -50.92 -28.94
C GLY A 161 -13.61 -52.33 -29.18
#